data_AF-A0A2V5YRG4-F1
#
_entry.id   AF-A0A2V5YRG4-F1
#
_cell.length_a   1.000
_cell.length_b   1.000
_cell.length_c   1.000
_cell.angle_alpha   90.00
_cell.angle_beta   90.00
_cell.angle_gamma   90.00
#
_symmetry.space_group_name_H-M   'P 1'
#
loop_
_entity.id
_entity.type
_entity.pdbx_description
1 polymer ?
#
loop_
_entity_poly.entity_id
_entity_poly.type
_entity_poly.pdbx_seq_one_letter_code
_entity_poly.pdbx_strand_id
1 'polypeptide(L)'
;MTFEVRRAITADHPSLSGHFPDAPLVPGVLILDEVLAALRDWRKDCQLTAIRTVKFLQPLRPEQPFTICLSTSDDDATGVNFCCRIEGHVMVEGQLEIYFGTKVTS
;
A
#
# COMPACT_ATOMS: atom_id res chain seq x y z
N MET A 1 -0.98 11.82 -11.01
CA MET A 1 -1.49 11.29 -9.72
C MET A 1 -3.00 11.25 -9.78
N THR A 2 -3.63 10.14 -9.44
CA THR A 2 -5.09 9.97 -9.58
C THR A 2 -5.80 9.59 -8.29
N PHE A 3 -5.07 9.16 -7.24
CA PHE A 3 -5.63 8.90 -5.92
C PHE A 3 -4.58 9.07 -4.81
N GLU A 4 -4.98 9.65 -3.68
CA GLU A 4 -4.14 9.83 -2.51
C GLU A 4 -4.96 9.64 -1.23
N VAL A 5 -4.39 8.95 -0.24
CA VAL A 5 -5.03 8.79 1.06
C VAL A 5 -4.00 8.71 2.19
N ARG A 6 -4.34 9.28 3.35
CA ARG A 6 -3.52 9.22 4.56
C ARG A 6 -3.91 8.03 5.43
N ARG A 7 -2.90 7.32 5.95
CA ARG A 7 -3.04 6.17 6.85
C ARG A 7 -2.07 6.27 8.02
N ALA A 8 -2.33 5.47 9.05
CA ALA A 8 -1.44 5.20 10.17
C ALA A 8 -1.75 3.79 10.67
N ILE A 9 -0.73 3.04 11.10
CA ILE A 9 -0.89 1.70 11.65
C ILE A 9 -0.76 1.80 13.17
N THR A 10 -1.79 1.34 13.87
CA THR A 10 -1.91 1.52 15.32
C THR A 10 -0.88 0.68 16.07
N ALA A 11 -0.36 1.19 17.19
CA ALA A 11 0.57 0.47 18.06
C ALA A 11 -0.02 -0.83 18.64
N ASP A 12 -1.34 -0.92 18.73
CA ASP A 12 -2.07 -2.09 19.21
C ASP A 12 -2.20 -3.21 18.17
N HIS A 13 -1.62 -3.05 16.98
CA HIS A 13 -1.69 -4.08 15.94
C HIS A 13 -0.97 -5.37 16.41
N PRO A 14 -1.62 -6.55 16.38
CA PRO A 14 -1.07 -7.77 16.98
C PRO A 14 0.29 -8.19 16.39
N SER A 15 0.53 -7.91 15.10
CA SER A 15 1.80 -8.20 14.44
C SER A 15 2.98 -7.31 14.87
N LEU A 16 2.76 -6.27 15.68
CA LEU A 16 3.85 -5.47 16.26
C LEU A 16 4.46 -6.13 17.50
N SER A 17 3.71 -7.02 18.17
CA SER A 17 4.25 -7.81 19.27
C SER A 17 5.38 -8.71 18.74
N GLY A 18 6.61 -8.43 19.15
CA GLY A 18 7.80 -9.13 18.65
C GLY A 18 8.42 -8.56 17.37
N HIS A 19 7.92 -7.44 16.82
CA HIS A 19 8.48 -6.80 15.62
C HIS A 19 8.77 -5.30 15.84
N PHE A 20 9.84 -4.93 16.57
CA PHE A 20 10.72 -5.76 17.39
C PHE A 20 10.47 -5.41 18.86
N PRO A 21 10.79 -6.30 19.81
CA PRO A 21 10.78 -5.96 21.22
C PRO A 21 11.56 -4.66 21.47
N ASP A 22 11.00 -3.75 22.28
CA ASP A 22 11.56 -2.44 22.67
C ASP A 22 11.79 -1.41 21.55
N ALA A 23 11.77 -1.80 20.28
CA ALA A 23 11.91 -0.92 19.11
C ALA A 23 10.97 -1.37 17.97
N PRO A 24 9.65 -1.15 18.11
CA PRO A 24 8.67 -1.64 17.15
C PRO A 24 8.83 -0.94 15.80
N LEU A 25 8.87 -1.75 14.74
CA LEU A 25 8.82 -1.30 13.36
C LEU A 25 7.62 -1.96 12.69
N VAL A 26 6.89 -1.22 11.88
CA VAL A 26 5.77 -1.78 11.14
C VAL A 26 6.29 -2.82 10.13
N PRO A 27 5.78 -4.07 10.15
CA PRO A 27 6.11 -5.05 9.12
C PRO A 27 5.73 -4.55 7.73
N GLY A 28 6.60 -4.78 6.73
CA GLY A 28 6.36 -4.33 5.36
C GLY A 28 5.03 -4.80 4.77
N VAL A 29 4.56 -5.99 5.19
CA VAL A 29 3.26 -6.55 4.78
C VAL A 29 2.07 -5.75 5.30
N LEU A 30 2.14 -5.08 6.45
CA LEU A 30 1.05 -4.22 6.92
C LEU A 30 0.96 -2.93 6.10
N ILE A 31 2.12 -2.39 5.68
CA ILE A 31 2.16 -1.25 4.75
C ILE A 31 1.52 -1.66 3.42
N LEU A 32 1.81 -2.86 2.93
CA LEU A 32 1.21 -3.38 1.70
C LEU A 32 -0.30 -3.61 1.86
N ASP A 33 -0.78 -4.10 2.98
CA ASP A 33 -2.23 -4.28 3.20
C ASP A 33 -2.98 -2.94 3.14
N GLU A 34 -2.40 -1.87 3.72
CA GLU A 34 -2.93 -0.51 3.60
C GLU A 34 -2.91 0.00 2.14
N VAL A 35 -1.87 -0.32 1.37
CA VAL A 35 -1.82 -0.02 -0.08
C VAL A 35 -2.95 -0.75 -0.83
N LEU A 36 -3.22 -2.01 -0.49
CA LEU A 36 -4.31 -2.77 -1.10
C LEU A 36 -5.69 -2.27 -0.66
N ALA A 37 -5.83 -1.81 0.59
CA ALA A 37 -7.05 -1.13 1.04
C ALA A 37 -7.27 0.17 0.26
N ALA A 38 -6.22 0.99 0.09
CA ALA A 38 -6.27 2.20 -0.73
C ALA A 38 -6.61 1.90 -2.20
N LEU A 39 -6.10 0.81 -2.76
CA LEU A 39 -6.45 0.36 -4.11
C LEU A 39 -7.94 0.02 -4.23
N ARG A 40 -8.50 -0.67 -3.22
CA ARG A 40 -9.93 -1.01 -3.15
C ARG A 40 -10.80 0.24 -3.00
N ASP A 41 -10.36 1.24 -2.25
CA ASP A 41 -11.03 2.54 -2.13
C ASP A 41 -11.06 3.29 -3.47
N TRP A 42 -9.96 3.23 -4.23
CA TRP A 42 -9.84 3.89 -5.52
C TRP A 42 -10.60 3.18 -6.65
N ARG A 43 -10.56 1.84 -6.70
CA ARG A 43 -11.10 1.02 -7.78
C ARG A 43 -11.89 -0.18 -7.24
N LYS A 44 -13.19 0.01 -7.02
CA LYS A 44 -14.10 -0.95 -6.36
C LYS A 44 -14.34 -2.27 -7.09
N ASP A 45 -13.96 -2.38 -8.37
CA ASP A 45 -14.18 -3.57 -9.21
C ASP A 45 -12.85 -4.18 -9.73
N CYS A 46 -11.72 -3.91 -9.06
CA CYS A 46 -10.44 -4.52 -9.38
C CYS A 46 -9.97 -5.52 -8.31
N GLN A 47 -9.22 -6.53 -8.74
CA GLN A 47 -8.55 -7.49 -7.88
C GLN A 47 -7.05 -7.43 -8.12
N LEU A 48 -6.26 -7.49 -7.05
CA LEU A 48 -4.82 -7.65 -7.15
C LEU A 48 -4.48 -9.04 -7.71
N THR A 49 -3.67 -9.10 -8.77
CA THR A 49 -3.15 -10.37 -9.30
C THR A 49 -1.70 -10.59 -8.90
N ALA A 50 -0.90 -9.53 -8.87
CA ALA A 50 0.51 -9.62 -8.52
C ALA A 50 1.05 -8.33 -7.90
N ILE A 51 2.05 -8.46 -7.04
CA ILE A 51 2.98 -7.38 -6.68
C ILE A 51 4.20 -7.56 -7.57
N ARG A 52 4.36 -6.71 -8.59
CA ARG A 52 5.46 -6.82 -9.57
C ARG A 52 6.79 -6.44 -8.94
N THR A 53 6.80 -5.34 -8.20
CA THR A 53 7.98 -4.85 -7.48
C THR A 53 7.55 -4.15 -6.20
N VAL A 54 8.42 -4.22 -5.19
CA VAL A 54 8.33 -3.40 -3.98
C VAL A 54 9.72 -3.08 -3.48
N LYS A 55 9.92 -1.83 -3.05
CA LYS A 55 11.14 -1.37 -2.39
C LYS A 55 10.77 -0.70 -1.08
N PHE A 56 11.38 -1.16 0.01
CA PHE A 56 11.26 -0.54 1.33
C PHE A 56 12.54 0.28 1.58
N LEU A 57 12.42 1.60 1.47
CA LEU A 57 13.56 2.53 1.55
C LEU A 57 13.78 3.02 2.99
N GLN A 58 12.70 3.14 3.77
CA GLN A 58 12.75 3.61 5.15
C GLN A 58 11.77 2.83 6.03
N PRO A 59 12.12 2.53 7.29
CA PRO A 59 11.22 1.87 8.22
C PRO A 59 10.09 2.82 8.64
N LEU A 60 8.92 2.25 8.91
CA LEU A 60 7.78 2.97 9.47
C LEU A 60 7.62 2.61 10.95
N ARG A 61 7.43 3.61 11.81
CA ARG A 61 7.09 3.39 13.22
C ARG A 61 5.57 3.26 13.43
N PRO A 62 5.11 2.57 14.47
CA PRO A 62 3.70 2.62 14.85
C PRO A 62 3.23 4.06 15.07
N GLU A 63 1.95 4.32 14.80
CA GLU A 63 1.30 5.64 14.87
C GLU A 63 1.89 6.70 13.92
N GLN A 64 2.96 6.40 13.18
CA GLN A 64 3.55 7.34 12.24
C GLN A 64 2.65 7.45 11.00
N PRO A 65 2.07 8.63 10.71
CA PRO A 65 1.21 8.77 9.55
C PRO A 65 2.02 8.78 8.26
N PHE A 66 1.48 8.13 7.24
CA PHE A 66 2.04 8.13 5.90
C PHE A 66 0.94 8.34 4.86
N THR A 67 1.35 8.84 3.71
CA THR A 67 0.46 9.10 2.58
C THR A 67 0.70 8.07 1.50
N ILE A 68 -0.36 7.39 1.08
CA ILE A 68 -0.34 6.44 -0.03
C ILE A 68 -0.81 7.15 -1.29
N CYS A 69 -0.06 7.02 -2.38
CA CYS A 69 -0.40 7.57 -3.67
C CYS A 69 -0.49 6.45 -4.70
N LEU A 70 -1.55 6.47 -5.51
CA LEU A 70 -1.77 5.48 -6.57
C LEU A 70 -1.96 6.18 -7.92
N SER A 71 -1.43 5.56 -8.97
CA SER A 71 -1.68 5.94 -10.35
C SER A 71 -1.69 4.74 -11.28
N THR A 72 -2.34 4.88 -12.43
CA THR A 72 -2.15 3.94 -13.54
C THR A 72 -0.70 3.96 -13.98
N SER A 73 -0.20 2.82 -14.43
CA SER A 73 1.05 2.75 -15.18
C SER A 73 0.84 3.32 -16.59
N ASP A 74 1.85 3.97 -17.15
CA ASP A 74 1.77 4.54 -18.50
C ASP A 74 1.87 3.47 -19.59
N ASP A 75 2.49 2.33 -19.27
CA ASP A 75 2.78 1.24 -20.20
C ASP A 75 1.69 0.16 -20.25
N ASP A 76 0.81 0.09 -19.23
CA ASP A 76 -0.17 -0.98 -19.08
C ASP A 76 -1.41 -0.52 -18.31
N ALA A 77 -2.60 -0.75 -18.89
CA ALA A 77 -3.89 -0.44 -18.26
C ALA A 77 -4.16 -1.26 -16.98
N THR A 78 -3.51 -2.43 -16.84
CA THR A 78 -3.56 -3.27 -15.64
C THR A 78 -2.45 -2.98 -14.62
N GLY A 79 -1.48 -2.14 -14.98
CA GLY A 79 -0.41 -1.70 -14.09
C GLY A 79 -0.87 -0.57 -13.16
N VAL A 80 -0.52 -0.68 -11.88
CA VAL A 80 -0.72 0.39 -10.89
C VAL A 80 0.60 0.70 -10.20
N ASN A 81 1.06 1.93 -10.33
CA ASN A 81 2.20 2.43 -9.57
C ASN A 81 1.72 2.91 -8.21
N PHE A 82 2.49 2.59 -7.16
CA PHE A 82 2.23 3.10 -5.81
C PHE A 82 3.49 3.67 -5.17
N CYS A 83 3.30 4.71 -4.35
CA CYS A 83 4.32 5.15 -3.40
C CYS A 83 3.70 5.55 -2.06
N CYS A 84 4.42 5.28 -0.99
CA CYS A 84 4.11 5.70 0.37
C CYS A 84 5.11 6.78 0.77
N ARG A 85 4.61 7.90 1.30
CA ARG A 85 5.44 9.06 1.67
C ARG A 85 5.25 9.44 3.13
N ILE A 86 6.36 9.78 3.80
CA ILE A 86 6.39 10.44 5.11
C ILE A 86 6.99 11.82 4.90
N GLU A 87 6.25 12.87 5.25
CA GLU A 87 6.75 14.25 5.15
C GLU A 87 7.34 14.59 3.76
N GLY A 88 6.75 14.03 2.70
CA GLY A 88 7.19 14.20 1.31
C GLY A 88 8.29 13.24 0.84
N HIS A 89 8.95 12.50 1.72
CA HIS A 89 9.98 11.52 1.37
C HIS A 89 9.37 10.15 1.09
N VAL A 90 9.81 9.49 0.01
CA VAL A 90 9.35 8.14 -0.34
C VAL A 90 9.97 7.12 0.62
N MET A 91 9.11 6.38 1.33
CA MET A 91 9.51 5.30 2.24
C MET A 91 9.31 3.92 1.62
N VAL A 92 8.29 3.75 0.79
CA VAL A 92 7.98 2.50 0.08
C VAL A 92 7.45 2.85 -1.30
N GLU A 93 7.88 2.13 -2.31
CA GLU A 93 7.36 2.28 -3.68
C GLU A 93 7.32 0.94 -4.39
N GLY A 94 6.51 0.86 -5.43
CA GLY A 94 6.44 -0.33 -6.24
C GLY A 94 5.37 -0.28 -7.31
N GLN A 95 5.14 -1.45 -7.89
CA GLN A 95 4.13 -1.64 -8.93
C GLN A 95 3.29 -2.88 -8.61
N LEU A 96 1.99 -2.72 -8.77
CA LEU A 96 0.99 -3.76 -8.66
C LEU A 96 0.45 -4.08 -10.06
N GLU A 97 -0.07 -5.29 -10.19
CA GLU A 97 -0.89 -5.69 -11.33
C GLU A 97 -2.29 -6.01 -10.83
N ILE A 98 -3.29 -5.53 -11.57
CA ILE A 98 -4.70 -5.72 -11.26
C ILE A 98 -5.46 -6.36 -12.40
N TYR A 99 -6.53 -7.06 -12.07
CA TYR A 99 -7.53 -7.55 -13.02
C TYR A 99 -8.88 -6.90 -12.73
N PHE A 100 -9.59 -6.49 -13.78
CA PHE A 100 -10.97 -6.03 -13.68
C PHE A 100 -11.91 -7.21 -13.90
N GLY A 101 -12.61 -7.62 -12.84
CA GLY A 101 -13.63 -8.65 -12.97
C GLY A 101 -14.79 -8.12 -13.80
N THR A 102 -15.18 -8.83 -14.87
CA THR A 102 -16.50 -8.63 -15.46
C THR A 102 -17.54 -9.00 -14.41
N LYS A 103 -18.40 -8.04 -14.03
CA LYS A 103 -19.58 -8.36 -13.20
C LYS A 103 -20.40 -9.41 -13.94
N VAL A 104 -20.41 -10.64 -13.44
CA VAL A 104 -21.46 -11.59 -13.80
C VAL A 104 -22.72 -11.10 -13.10
N THR A 105 -23.53 -10.32 -13.80
CA THR A 105 -24.92 -10.06 -13.43
C THR A 105 -25.61 -11.42 -13.31
N SER A 106 -25.91 -11.83 -12.07
CA SER A 106 -26.94 -12.84 -11.78
C SER A 106 -28.29 -12.15 -11.62
#